data_AF-A0A3Q7IED9-F1
#
_entry.id   AF-A0A3Q7IED9-F1
#
_cell.length_a   1.000
_cell.length_b   1.000
_cell.length_c   1.000
_cell.angle_alpha   90.00
_cell.angle_beta   90.00
_cell.angle_gamma   90.00
#
_symmetry.space_group_name_H-M   'P 1'
#
loop_
_entity.id
_entity.type
_entity.pdbx_description
1 polymer ?
#
loop_
_entity_poly.entity_id
_entity_poly.type
_entity_poly.pdbx_seq_one_letter_code
_entity_poly.pdbx_strand_id
1 'polypeptide(L)'
;HELYIDGRVPDFSTFTSPKLLATHVPFASLPKSVQDSKTKLVYLCRNPRDTFISMWHFTNNLLLHHNGTNSIEETFDLFCEGVSLNGPFWNHVLDFGNKLRNLEVNTNGHFSTGDAYNLFFRKGEIGDWKNYYTTEISDKLNHTIEEKFQGSELKFSYV
;
A
#
# COMPACT_ATOMS: atom_id res chain seq x y z
N HIS A 1 -17.80 10.19 -15.34
CA HIS A 1 -16.77 10.11 -14.28
C HIS A 1 -17.42 10.38 -12.90
N GLU A 2 -18.65 9.89 -12.66
CA GLU A 2 -19.51 10.30 -11.53
C GLU A 2 -20.02 9.09 -10.70
N LEU A 3 -19.35 7.93 -10.83
CA LEU A 3 -19.83 6.65 -10.31
C LEU A 3 -20.03 6.59 -8.79
N TYR A 4 -19.44 7.53 -8.05
CA TYR A 4 -19.45 7.54 -6.59
C TYR A 4 -20.03 8.85 -6.00
N ILE A 5 -20.66 9.69 -6.84
CA ILE A 5 -21.31 10.92 -6.39
C ILE A 5 -22.67 10.57 -5.74
N ASP A 6 -23.02 11.26 -4.65
CA ASP A 6 -24.31 11.16 -3.94
C ASP A 6 -24.62 9.82 -3.25
N GLY A 7 -23.59 9.05 -2.85
CA GLY A 7 -23.78 7.84 -2.04
C GLY A 7 -24.52 6.70 -2.74
N ARG A 8 -24.67 6.78 -4.07
CA ARG A 8 -25.23 5.69 -4.87
C ARG A 8 -24.20 4.57 -4.99
N VAL A 9 -24.64 3.33 -4.82
CA VAL A 9 -23.81 2.16 -5.11
C VAL A 9 -23.73 2.03 -6.63
N PRO A 10 -22.55 2.19 -7.26
CA PRO A 10 -22.42 2.05 -8.70
C PRO A 10 -22.80 0.65 -9.16
N ASP A 11 -23.66 0.58 -10.18
CA ASP A 11 -23.98 -0.68 -10.84
C ASP A 11 -22.91 -1.01 -11.88
N PHE A 12 -22.11 -2.04 -11.59
CA PHE A 12 -21.07 -2.52 -12.48
C PHE A 12 -21.57 -3.54 -13.50
N SER A 13 -22.85 -3.91 -13.50
CA SER A 13 -23.41 -4.91 -14.42
C SER A 13 -23.28 -4.50 -15.89
N THR A 14 -23.35 -3.21 -16.17
CA THR A 14 -23.31 -2.60 -17.50
C THR A 14 -21.89 -2.44 -18.09
N PHE A 15 -20.85 -2.70 -17.30
CA PHE A 15 -19.46 -2.51 -17.73
C PHE A 15 -19.00 -3.67 -18.62
N THR A 16 -18.36 -3.34 -19.74
CA THR A 16 -17.75 -4.31 -20.64
C THR A 16 -16.49 -4.94 -20.02
N SER A 17 -16.22 -6.20 -20.36
CA SER A 17 -15.04 -6.93 -19.86
C SER A 17 -13.79 -6.57 -20.69
N PRO A 18 -12.60 -6.39 -20.07
CA PRO A 18 -12.29 -6.58 -18.64
C PRO A 18 -12.61 -5.35 -17.78
N LYS A 19 -13.16 -5.59 -16.58
CA LYS A 19 -13.44 -4.54 -15.58
C LYS A 19 -12.18 -4.28 -14.75
N LEU A 20 -11.69 -3.04 -14.80
CA LEU A 20 -10.54 -2.59 -14.00
C LEU A 20 -11.05 -1.71 -12.85
N LEU A 21 -10.73 -2.10 -11.62
CA LEU A 21 -11.11 -1.38 -10.40
C LEU A 21 -9.85 -1.17 -9.56
N ALA A 22 -9.81 -0.05 -8.83
CA ALA A 22 -8.74 0.28 -7.89
C ALA A 22 -9.33 0.60 -6.51
N THR A 23 -8.61 0.21 -5.46
CA THR A 23 -9.02 0.47 -4.07
C THR A 23 -7.80 0.55 -3.17
N HIS A 24 -7.94 1.31 -2.07
CA HIS A 24 -6.98 1.37 -0.97
C HIS A 24 -7.50 0.61 0.28
N VAL A 25 -8.55 -0.20 0.13
CA VAL A 25 -9.14 -0.96 1.24
C VAL A 25 -8.24 -2.16 1.58
N PRO A 26 -7.96 -2.40 2.88
CA PRO A 26 -7.21 -3.57 3.32
C PRO A 26 -7.84 -4.89 2.85
N PHE A 27 -7.02 -5.92 2.62
CA PHE A 27 -7.49 -7.19 2.06
C PHE A 27 -8.63 -7.80 2.89
N ALA A 28 -8.49 -7.79 4.23
CA ALA A 28 -9.50 -8.33 5.14
C ALA A 28 -10.88 -7.64 5.03
N SER A 29 -10.90 -6.37 4.60
CA SER A 29 -12.11 -5.55 4.46
C SER A 29 -12.69 -5.57 3.04
N LEU A 30 -12.05 -6.27 2.08
CA LEU A 30 -12.63 -6.45 0.76
C LEU A 30 -13.89 -7.32 0.84
N PRO A 31 -14.87 -7.14 -0.07
CA PRO A 31 -16.03 -8.02 -0.14
C PRO A 31 -15.61 -9.49 -0.31
N LYS A 32 -16.34 -10.42 0.33
CA LYS A 32 -16.08 -11.87 0.16
C LYS A 32 -16.15 -12.33 -1.29
N SER A 33 -17.05 -11.72 -2.06
CA SER A 33 -17.13 -11.93 -3.51
C SER A 33 -15.83 -11.61 -4.25
N VAL A 34 -14.99 -10.71 -3.74
CA VAL A 34 -13.66 -10.44 -4.30
C VAL A 34 -12.64 -11.42 -3.71
N GLN A 35 -12.61 -11.61 -2.38
CA GLN A 35 -11.65 -12.47 -1.69
C GLN A 35 -11.67 -13.93 -2.18
N ASP A 36 -12.85 -14.42 -2.56
CA ASP A 36 -13.11 -15.83 -2.94
C ASP A 36 -13.23 -16.03 -4.46
N SER A 37 -13.20 -14.94 -5.25
CA SER A 37 -13.31 -15.04 -6.71
C SER A 37 -11.99 -15.39 -7.41
N LYS A 38 -12.10 -15.75 -8.70
CA LYS A 38 -10.96 -15.86 -9.62
C LYS A 38 -10.48 -14.51 -10.15
N THR A 39 -10.88 -13.39 -9.53
CA THR A 39 -10.44 -12.04 -9.93
C THR A 39 -8.94 -11.91 -9.72
N LYS A 40 -8.24 -11.39 -10.72
CA LYS A 40 -6.80 -11.09 -10.60
C LYS A 40 -6.62 -9.85 -9.74
N LEU A 41 -5.89 -9.98 -8.65
CA LEU A 41 -5.52 -8.86 -7.77
C LEU A 41 -4.06 -8.47 -8.04
N VAL A 42 -3.83 -7.18 -8.24
CA VAL A 42 -2.49 -6.59 -8.34
C VAL A 42 -2.33 -5.65 -7.15
N TYR A 43 -1.38 -5.96 -6.27
CA TYR A 43 -1.06 -5.12 -5.12
C TYR A 43 0.23 -4.33 -5.40
N LEU A 44 0.17 -3.02 -5.17
CA LEU A 44 1.33 -2.14 -5.29
C LEU A 44 1.82 -1.78 -3.89
N CYS A 45 3.07 -2.14 -3.58
CA CYS A 45 3.72 -1.76 -2.34
C CYS A 45 4.91 -0.85 -2.66
N ARG A 46 5.01 0.28 -1.96
CA ARG A 46 6.15 1.20 -2.02
C ARG A 46 7.00 1.05 -0.76
N ASN A 47 8.27 1.48 -0.83
CA ASN A 47 9.13 1.57 0.34
C ASN A 47 8.43 2.39 1.45
N PRO A 48 8.35 1.88 2.70
CA PRO A 48 7.68 2.59 3.80
C PRO A 48 8.19 4.01 4.03
N ARG A 49 9.48 4.28 3.78
CA ARG A 49 10.09 5.60 3.90
C ARG A 49 9.44 6.61 2.95
N ASP A 50 9.39 6.27 1.67
CA ASP A 50 8.80 7.13 0.64
C ASP A 50 7.26 7.15 0.72
N THR A 51 6.64 6.06 1.17
CA THR A 51 5.20 6.00 1.43
C THR A 51 4.80 7.01 2.51
N PHE A 52 5.57 7.07 3.60
CA PHE A 52 5.32 8.03 4.67
C PHE A 52 5.42 9.48 4.18
N ILE A 53 6.51 9.84 3.49
CA ILE A 53 6.69 11.22 2.97
C ILE A 53 5.57 11.62 2.02
N SER A 54 5.20 10.72 1.10
CA SER A 54 4.09 10.97 0.19
C SER A 54 2.77 11.18 0.92
N MET A 55 2.51 10.41 1.99
CA MET A 55 1.29 10.53 2.78
C MET A 55 1.27 11.80 3.63
N TRP A 56 2.39 12.18 4.24
CA TRP A 56 2.52 13.42 5.01
C TRP A 56 2.26 14.65 4.12
N HIS A 57 2.86 14.72 2.94
CA HIS A 57 2.56 15.78 1.97
C HIS A 57 1.10 15.77 1.51
N PHE A 58 0.55 14.60 1.21
CA PHE A 58 -0.84 14.46 0.76
C PHE A 58 -1.85 14.93 1.83
N THR A 59 -1.68 14.47 3.06
CA THR A 59 -2.56 14.84 4.20
C THR A 59 -2.44 16.32 4.53
N ASN A 60 -1.23 16.90 4.52
CA ASN A 60 -1.07 18.34 4.68
C ASN A 60 -1.79 19.10 3.58
N ASN A 61 -1.61 18.75 2.31
CA ASN A 61 -2.31 19.42 1.21
C ASN A 61 -3.85 19.30 1.29
N LEU A 62 -4.39 18.20 1.82
CA LEU A 62 -5.83 18.03 2.06
C LEU A 62 -6.35 18.81 3.28
N LEU A 63 -5.56 18.85 4.36
CA LEU A 63 -5.94 19.43 5.66
C LEU A 63 -5.62 20.93 5.81
N LEU A 64 -4.90 21.52 4.84
CA LEU A 64 -4.69 22.97 4.72
C LEU A 64 -6.01 23.76 4.76
N HIS A 65 -7.14 23.14 4.44
CA HIS A 65 -8.46 23.77 4.49
C HIS A 65 -9.08 23.86 5.90
N HIS A 66 -8.52 23.19 6.92
CA HIS A 66 -9.20 23.09 8.22
C HIS A 66 -8.36 23.36 9.48
N ASN A 67 -7.04 23.04 9.58
CA ASN A 67 -6.34 23.13 10.88
C ASN A 67 -4.81 23.34 10.87
N GLY A 68 -4.24 23.88 9.79
CA GLY A 68 -2.78 24.12 9.71
C GLY A 68 -1.97 22.87 9.31
N THR A 69 -0.65 23.01 9.22
CA THR A 69 0.27 21.97 8.74
C THR A 69 0.64 21.01 9.88
N ASN A 70 0.54 19.69 9.66
CA ASN A 70 0.95 18.69 10.65
C ASN A 70 2.48 18.58 10.73
N SER A 71 3.02 18.44 11.95
CA SER A 71 4.44 18.14 12.18
C SER A 71 4.80 16.78 11.54
N ILE A 72 5.97 16.72 10.93
CA ILE A 72 6.48 15.49 10.34
C ILE A 72 6.75 14.44 11.43
N GLU A 73 7.27 14.86 12.59
CA GLU A 73 7.59 14.00 13.72
C GLU A 73 6.34 13.35 14.32
N GLU A 74 5.31 14.15 14.61
CA GLU A 74 4.04 13.64 15.17
C GLU A 74 3.35 12.70 14.18
N THR A 75 3.32 13.07 12.90
CA THR A 75 2.72 12.23 11.84
C THR A 75 3.50 10.93 11.67
N PHE A 76 4.83 10.99 11.80
CA PHE A 76 5.71 9.82 11.70
C PHE A 76 5.48 8.84 12.84
N ASP A 77 5.30 9.34 14.06
CA ASP A 77 5.03 8.52 15.23
C ASP A 77 3.69 7.78 15.09
N LEU A 78 2.64 8.49 14.68
CA LEU A 78 1.34 7.90 14.37
C LEU A 78 1.45 6.85 13.26
N PHE A 79 2.23 7.11 12.21
CA PHE A 79 2.46 6.15 11.14
C PHE A 79 3.14 4.86 11.65
N CYS A 80 4.15 4.98 12.51
CA CYS A 80 4.83 3.84 13.11
C CYS A 80 3.88 3.00 13.98
N GLU A 81 2.99 3.66 14.73
CA GLU A 81 1.94 3.03 15.54
C GLU A 81 0.81 2.42 14.68
N GLY A 82 0.80 2.67 13.37
CA GLY A 82 -0.21 2.16 12.44
C GLY A 82 -1.45 3.05 12.34
N VAL A 83 -1.43 4.22 12.96
CA VAL A 83 -2.48 5.23 12.87
C VAL A 83 -2.24 6.09 11.63
N SER A 84 -2.73 5.62 10.48
CA SER A 84 -2.65 6.35 9.22
C SER A 84 -3.93 6.21 8.41
N LEU A 85 -4.12 7.09 7.43
CA LEU A 85 -5.18 6.93 6.44
C LEU A 85 -5.03 5.55 5.77
N ASN A 86 -6.09 4.74 5.80
CA ASN A 86 -6.11 3.36 5.30
C ASN A 86 -5.09 2.41 5.96
N GLY A 87 -4.58 2.79 7.13
CA GLY A 87 -3.67 1.98 7.93
C GLY A 87 -4.36 0.90 8.75
N PRO A 88 -3.58 0.07 9.47
CA PRO A 88 -2.12 0.11 9.57
C PRO A 88 -1.41 -0.32 8.28
N PHE A 89 -0.43 0.46 7.82
CA PHE A 89 0.38 0.14 6.63
C PHE A 89 1.00 -1.26 6.71
N TRP A 90 1.52 -1.62 7.88
CA TRP A 90 2.17 -2.90 8.14
C TRP A 90 1.25 -4.10 7.85
N ASN A 91 0.05 -4.08 8.43
CA ASN A 91 -0.97 -5.11 8.21
C ASN A 91 -1.39 -5.16 6.74
N HIS A 92 -1.55 -4.00 6.13
CA HIS A 92 -1.92 -3.92 4.72
C HIS A 92 -0.90 -4.63 3.82
N VAL A 93 0.40 -4.43 4.07
CA VAL A 93 1.46 -5.11 3.31
C VAL A 93 1.47 -6.62 3.61
N LEU A 94 1.39 -7.01 4.89
CA LEU A 94 1.44 -8.40 5.32
C LEU A 94 0.26 -9.21 4.77
N ASP A 95 -0.96 -8.70 4.85
CA ASP A 95 -2.16 -9.41 4.42
C ASP A 95 -2.14 -9.68 2.91
N PHE A 96 -1.85 -8.65 2.12
CA PHE A 96 -1.74 -8.81 0.67
C PHE A 96 -0.54 -9.67 0.28
N GLY A 97 0.62 -9.50 0.93
CA GLY A 97 1.81 -10.30 0.68
C GLY A 97 1.56 -11.79 0.93
N ASN A 98 0.99 -12.14 2.09
CA ASN A 98 0.67 -13.52 2.46
C ASN A 98 -0.37 -14.14 1.53
N LYS A 99 -1.42 -13.38 1.16
CA LYS A 99 -2.48 -13.89 0.28
C LYS A 99 -1.99 -14.10 -1.14
N LEU A 100 -1.31 -13.10 -1.72
CA LEU A 100 -0.94 -13.11 -3.13
C LEU A 100 0.23 -14.05 -3.41
N ARG A 101 1.19 -14.20 -2.49
CA ARG A 101 2.34 -15.09 -2.67
C ARG A 101 1.92 -16.56 -2.87
N ASN A 102 0.82 -16.99 -2.25
CA ASN A 102 0.36 -18.38 -2.30
C ASN A 102 -0.55 -18.69 -3.50
N LEU A 103 -0.80 -17.73 -4.39
CA LEU A 103 -1.61 -17.98 -5.59
C LEU A 103 -0.75 -18.64 -6.67
N GLU A 104 -1.26 -19.71 -7.29
CA GLU A 104 -0.55 -20.47 -8.34
C GLU A 104 -0.05 -19.59 -9.50
N VAL A 105 -0.81 -18.55 -9.84
CA VAL A 105 -0.43 -17.56 -10.86
C VAL A 105 0.85 -16.82 -10.49
N ASN A 106 1.14 -16.62 -9.21
CA ASN A 106 2.33 -15.92 -8.73
C ASN A 106 3.49 -16.86 -8.42
N THR A 107 3.24 -18.18 -8.26
CA THR A 107 4.29 -19.18 -8.03
C THR A 107 4.79 -19.83 -9.32
N ASN A 108 3.95 -19.99 -10.34
CA ASN A 108 4.27 -20.74 -11.57
C ASN A 108 3.97 -19.97 -12.87
N GLY A 109 3.45 -18.75 -12.79
CA GLY A 109 3.05 -18.01 -13.98
C GLY A 109 4.20 -17.21 -14.60
N HIS A 110 4.23 -17.20 -15.92
CA HIS A 110 5.09 -16.35 -16.74
C HIS A 110 4.22 -15.39 -17.55
N PHE A 111 4.68 -14.15 -17.72
CA PHE A 111 4.12 -13.26 -18.73
C PHE A 111 4.35 -13.86 -20.12
N SER A 112 3.57 -13.41 -21.10
CA SER A 112 3.80 -13.71 -22.52
C SER A 112 5.18 -13.26 -23.01
N THR A 113 5.90 -12.44 -22.24
CA THR A 113 7.29 -12.02 -22.45
C THR A 113 8.34 -12.95 -21.80
N GLY A 114 7.92 -13.98 -21.05
CA GLY A 114 8.78 -14.96 -20.37
C GLY A 114 9.12 -14.62 -18.91
N ASP A 115 8.88 -13.39 -18.48
CA ASP A 115 9.18 -12.92 -17.12
C ASP A 115 8.26 -13.58 -16.08
N ALA A 116 8.80 -13.96 -14.92
CA ALA A 116 8.00 -14.49 -13.81
C ALA A 116 7.19 -13.39 -13.10
N TYR A 117 5.96 -13.68 -12.66
CA TYR A 117 5.09 -12.69 -12.01
C TYR A 117 5.66 -12.09 -10.71
N ASN A 118 6.51 -12.83 -10.00
CA ASN A 118 7.22 -12.35 -8.80
C ASN A 118 8.19 -11.17 -9.09
N LEU A 119 8.50 -10.86 -10.35
CA LEU A 119 9.31 -9.72 -10.75
C LEU A 119 8.56 -8.37 -10.63
N PHE A 120 7.24 -8.38 -10.45
CA PHE A 120 6.40 -7.17 -10.38
C PHE A 120 6.28 -6.57 -8.98
N PHE A 121 6.95 -7.14 -7.97
CA PHE A 121 7.36 -6.38 -6.79
C PHE A 121 8.48 -5.40 -7.20
N ARG A 122 8.12 -4.42 -8.03
CA ARG A 122 9.07 -3.44 -8.56
C ARG A 122 9.34 -2.36 -7.52
N LYS A 123 10.61 -2.14 -7.21
CA LYS A 123 11.10 -0.97 -6.46
C LYS A 123 10.71 0.29 -7.23
N GLY A 124 9.83 1.10 -6.67
CA GLY A 124 9.67 2.50 -7.09
C GLY A 124 10.97 3.25 -6.80
N GLU A 125 11.34 4.21 -7.64
CA GLU A 125 12.54 5.03 -7.47
C GLU A 125 12.61 5.63 -6.05
N ILE A 126 13.80 5.53 -5.48
CA ILE A 126 14.08 5.57 -4.04
C ILE A 126 14.75 6.90 -3.71
N GLY A 127 14.33 7.54 -2.62
CA GLY A 127 15.25 8.42 -1.90
C GLY A 127 14.80 9.84 -1.62
N ASP A 128 13.57 10.24 -1.93
CA ASP A 128 13.10 11.58 -1.52
C ASP A 128 13.04 11.68 0.01
N TRP A 129 12.77 10.57 0.69
CA TRP A 129 12.87 10.47 2.15
C TRP A 129 14.22 10.92 2.72
N LYS A 130 15.31 10.82 1.95
CA LYS A 130 16.66 11.25 2.38
C LYS A 130 16.72 12.77 2.66
N ASN A 131 15.82 13.56 2.09
CA ASN A 131 15.73 15.01 2.32
C ASN A 131 14.99 15.38 3.61
N TYR A 132 14.24 14.45 4.20
CA TYR A 132 13.33 14.72 5.32
C TYR A 132 13.73 14.00 6.60
N TYR A 133 14.43 12.86 6.47
CA TYR A 133 14.69 11.99 7.61
C TYR A 133 15.94 12.44 8.34
N THR A 134 15.81 12.68 9.64
CA THR A 134 16.96 12.69 10.53
C THR A 134 17.45 11.26 10.78
N THR A 135 18.62 11.12 11.42
CA THR A 135 19.13 9.82 11.85
C THR A 135 18.15 9.13 12.81
N GLU A 136 17.57 9.87 13.74
CA GLU A 136 16.64 9.36 14.74
C GLU A 136 15.36 8.81 14.09
N ILE A 137 14.78 9.53 13.13
CA ILE A 137 13.60 9.08 12.36
C ILE A 137 13.96 7.82 11.56
N SER A 138 15.14 7.80 10.94
CA SER A 138 15.61 6.63 10.17
C SER A 138 15.77 5.39 11.04
N ASP A 139 16.35 5.54 12.23
CA ASP A 139 16.61 4.44 13.15
C ASP A 139 15.31 3.91 13.76
N LYS A 140 14.40 4.82 14.17
CA LYS A 140 13.07 4.45 14.66
C LYS A 140 12.26 3.70 13.60
N LEU A 141 12.31 4.15 12.34
CA LEU A 141 11.61 3.44 11.27
C LEU A 141 12.21 2.06 11.02
N ASN A 142 13.55 1.94 10.99
CA ASN A 142 14.21 0.65 10.80
C ASN A 142 13.80 -0.34 11.89
N HIS A 143 13.85 0.09 13.15
CA HIS A 143 13.42 -0.73 14.27
C HIS A 143 11.96 -1.16 14.14
N THR A 144 11.07 -0.23 13.78
CA THR A 144 9.64 -0.51 13.57
C THR A 144 9.43 -1.52 12.44
N ILE A 145 10.16 -1.39 11.33
CA ILE A 145 10.06 -2.32 10.20
C ILE A 145 10.53 -3.72 10.62
N GLU A 146 11.66 -3.81 11.31
CA GLU A 146 12.18 -5.07 11.81
C GLU A 146 11.18 -5.76 12.75
N GLU A 147 10.61 -5.01 13.70
CA GLU A 147 9.60 -5.50 14.64
C GLU A 147 8.32 -5.95 13.91
N LYS A 148 7.74 -5.10 13.05
CA LYS A 148 6.45 -5.37 12.41
C LYS A 148 6.51 -6.46 11.34
N PHE A 149 7.66 -6.63 10.68
CA PHE A 149 7.86 -7.69 9.68
C PHE A 149 8.60 -8.91 10.23
N GLN A 150 8.87 -8.95 11.54
CA GLN A 150 9.52 -10.09 12.18
C GLN A 150 8.76 -11.40 11.90
N GLY A 151 9.47 -12.41 11.41
CA GLY A 151 8.90 -13.70 11.06
C GLY A 151 8.15 -13.74 9.72
N SER A 152 8.02 -12.60 9.04
CA SER A 152 7.60 -12.57 7.63
C SER A 152 8.81 -12.80 6.71
N GLU A 153 8.57 -13.33 5.51
CA GLU A 153 9.62 -13.42 4.47
C GLU A 153 9.69 -12.13 3.62
N LEU A 154 8.88 -11.12 3.93
CA LEU A 154 8.86 -9.85 3.20
C LEU A 154 10.08 -9.02 3.60
N LYS A 155 10.88 -8.64 2.61
CA LYS A 155 12.06 -7.80 2.81
C LYS A 155 11.98 -6.57 1.93
N PHE A 156 12.15 -5.41 2.55
CA PHE A 156 12.36 -4.17 1.84
C PHE A 156 13.86 -3.95 1.62
N SER A 157 14.24 -3.52 0.42
CA SER A 157 15.60 -3.11 0.13
C SER A 157 15.65 -1.59 0.03
N TYR A 158 16.60 -1.02 0.76
CA TYR A 158 16.92 0.39 0.81
C TYR A 158 18.21 0.57 0.02
N VAL A 159 18.13 1.15 -1.17
CA VAL A 159 19.30 1.51 -1.98
C VAL A 159 19.43 3.04 -1.97
#